data_AF-A0AAV9PWF7-F1
#
_entry.id   AF-A0AAV9PWF7-F1
#
_cell.length_a   1.000
_cell.length_b   1.000
_cell.length_c   1.000
_cell.angle_alpha   90.00
_cell.angle_beta   90.00
_cell.angle_gamma   90.00
#
_symmetry.space_group_name_H-M   'P 1'
#
loop_
_entity.id
_entity.type
_entity.pdbx_description
1 polymer ?
#
loop_
_entity_poly.entity_id
_entity_poly.type
_entity_poly.pdbx_seq_one_letter_code
_entity_poly.pdbx_strand_id
1 'polypeptide(L)'
;MPGIVQGEWPPWREFGLDQPKASAPTTDVDHALAKQQIIQEYGQEALQQSWLKTCAQLEKIKEECARGDTHPIPTITMDDIESDRVSPQQIVEMKRAGCFVVRNVVDPDGTTALFQELKEYTTRNKGRFHAWPAESPSMYNLYNTPTQNALRTNPRQIRLMRWINELWHWSSSNGETSAEPLLYADGLRVRPAGSPFLGLGPHIDAGSLCRWADPSYRAAYRPSSQAGQKTMMHTIWKPDKTPIRLFSRAWHTLREGTILLYPNVSTVIAYVLLRPFFRAPEDRSLIMDPKAWKFDAEGTWFPGTFKPESQYLSDSSHPHLHLRDCLLHVPELQPGDTVWWHTDTCHAVDAEHRGHGDASVAYIAATPTTKKNSIYMRDQYKSMVTGQPPMDYLAGGVDESPLEGFQGFAANPEVFKRMMGVA
;
A
#
# COMPACT_ATOMS: atom_id res chain seq x y z
N MET A 1 -8.42 -18.21 13.90
CA MET A 1 -7.35 -17.21 14.07
C MET A 1 -7.84 -15.90 13.50
N PRO A 2 -7.73 -14.78 14.24
CA PRO A 2 -8.13 -13.48 13.72
C PRO A 2 -7.36 -13.15 12.43
N GLY A 3 -8.06 -12.70 11.40
CA GLY A 3 -7.42 -12.16 10.20
C GLY A 3 -7.01 -13.15 9.09
N ILE A 4 -6.87 -14.45 9.34
CA ILE A 4 -6.49 -15.39 8.27
C ILE A 4 -7.62 -15.52 7.22
N VAL A 5 -7.25 -15.57 5.94
CA VAL A 5 -8.17 -15.87 4.84
C VAL A 5 -8.72 -17.29 4.99
N GLN A 6 -9.99 -17.42 5.39
CA GLN A 6 -10.65 -18.71 5.55
C GLN A 6 -11.51 -19.07 4.33
N GLY A 7 -11.29 -20.25 3.76
CA GLY A 7 -12.08 -20.77 2.63
C GLY A 7 -11.23 -20.95 1.37
N GLU A 8 -11.88 -20.97 0.20
CA GLU A 8 -11.18 -21.03 -1.08
C GLU A 8 -10.37 -19.75 -1.31
N TRP A 9 -9.12 -19.92 -1.76
CA TRP A 9 -8.28 -18.79 -2.16
C TRP A 9 -8.94 -18.08 -3.33
N PRO A 10 -9.07 -16.74 -3.29
CA PRO A 10 -9.69 -16.01 -4.38
C PRO A 10 -8.99 -16.34 -5.71
N PRO A 11 -9.72 -16.35 -6.84
CA PRO A 11 -9.14 -16.65 -8.15
C PRO A 11 -8.35 -15.45 -8.70
N TRP A 12 -7.47 -14.90 -7.86
CA TRP A 12 -6.51 -13.88 -8.24
C TRP A 12 -5.52 -14.42 -9.27
N ARG A 13 -4.98 -13.50 -10.06
CA ARG A 13 -4.03 -13.85 -11.11
C ARG A 13 -2.77 -14.48 -10.52
N GLU A 14 -2.38 -15.60 -11.09
CA GLU A 14 -1.13 -16.30 -10.80
C GLU A 14 -0.05 -15.93 -11.82
N PHE A 15 1.19 -15.80 -11.36
CA PHE A 15 2.32 -15.30 -12.17
C PHE A 15 3.48 -16.31 -12.32
N GLY A 16 3.26 -17.59 -12.01
CA GLY A 16 4.21 -18.66 -12.29
C GLY A 16 4.48 -18.84 -13.80
N LEU A 17 5.66 -19.35 -14.17
CA LEU A 17 6.07 -19.51 -15.58
C LEU A 17 5.15 -20.43 -16.41
N ASP A 18 4.43 -21.33 -15.75
CA ASP A 18 3.47 -22.24 -16.36
C ASP A 18 2.08 -21.61 -16.56
N GLN A 19 1.88 -20.36 -16.13
CA GLN A 19 0.58 -19.68 -16.18
C GLN A 19 0.44 -18.84 -17.46
N PRO A 20 -0.74 -18.85 -18.12
CA PRO A 20 -0.97 -18.14 -19.39
C PRO A 20 -0.86 -16.62 -19.28
N LYS A 21 -0.86 -16.06 -18.06
CA LYS A 21 -0.72 -14.63 -17.78
C LYS A 21 0.51 -14.32 -16.91
N ALA A 22 1.56 -15.15 -16.95
CA ALA A 22 2.83 -14.83 -16.30
C ALA A 22 3.40 -13.50 -16.82
N SER A 23 4.23 -12.82 -16.01
CA SER A 23 5.26 -11.95 -16.60
C SER A 23 6.23 -12.88 -17.31
N ALA A 24 5.96 -13.28 -18.55
CA ALA A 24 6.81 -14.25 -19.25
C ALA A 24 8.25 -13.73 -19.33
N PRO A 25 9.27 -14.61 -19.46
CA PRO A 25 10.63 -14.19 -19.77
C PRO A 25 10.59 -13.21 -20.94
N THR A 26 11.07 -12.00 -20.68
CA THR A 26 10.94 -10.91 -21.63
C THR A 26 12.24 -10.78 -22.42
N THR A 27 12.13 -10.41 -23.70
CA THR A 27 13.29 -9.96 -24.50
C THR A 27 13.70 -8.53 -24.16
N ASP A 28 13.02 -7.91 -23.20
CA ASP A 28 13.30 -6.57 -22.70
C ASP A 28 14.67 -6.52 -21.99
N VAL A 29 15.55 -5.71 -22.57
CA VAL A 29 16.94 -5.53 -22.12
C VAL A 29 17.03 -4.98 -20.70
N ASP A 30 16.01 -4.27 -20.20
CA ASP A 30 16.06 -3.63 -18.89
C ASP A 30 16.10 -4.64 -17.74
N HIS A 31 15.44 -5.80 -17.91
CA HIS A 31 15.44 -6.86 -16.90
C HIS A 31 16.82 -7.52 -16.80
N ALA A 32 17.42 -7.85 -17.93
CA ALA A 32 18.77 -8.41 -18.01
C ALA A 32 19.80 -7.43 -17.42
N LEU A 33 19.73 -6.15 -17.82
CA LEU A 33 20.64 -5.12 -17.37
C LEU A 33 20.53 -4.89 -15.86
N ALA A 34 19.31 -4.77 -15.32
CA ALA A 34 19.09 -4.61 -13.89
C ALA A 34 19.66 -5.79 -13.09
N LYS A 35 19.42 -7.02 -13.56
CA LYS A 35 19.95 -8.24 -12.94
C LYS A 35 21.48 -8.23 -12.95
N GLN A 36 22.11 -7.99 -14.10
CA GLN A 36 23.58 -7.96 -14.21
C GLN A 36 24.22 -6.91 -13.31
N GLN A 37 23.64 -5.70 -13.25
CA GLN A 37 24.14 -4.63 -12.37
C GLN A 37 24.10 -5.01 -10.89
N ILE A 38 23.02 -5.66 -10.44
CA ILE A 38 22.88 -6.09 -9.04
C ILE A 38 23.84 -7.25 -8.73
N ILE A 39 24.01 -8.20 -9.65
CA ILE A 39 24.99 -9.29 -9.49
C ILE A 39 26.41 -8.72 -9.39
N GLN A 40 26.74 -7.73 -10.23
CA GLN A 40 28.03 -7.05 -10.18
C GLN A 40 28.25 -6.30 -8.86
N GLU A 41 27.21 -5.67 -8.31
CA GLU A 41 27.30 -4.88 -7.07
C GLU A 41 27.46 -5.76 -5.82
N TYR A 42 26.67 -6.83 -5.70
CA TYR A 42 26.60 -7.65 -4.49
C TYR A 42 27.36 -8.97 -4.57
N GLY A 43 27.47 -9.56 -5.77
CA GLY A 43 28.04 -10.89 -5.98
C GLY A 43 27.07 -12.03 -5.67
N GLN A 44 27.29 -13.18 -6.34
CA GLN A 44 26.43 -14.36 -6.20
C GLN A 44 26.35 -14.87 -4.75
N GLU A 45 27.48 -14.99 -4.05
CA GLU A 45 27.51 -15.56 -2.70
C GLU A 45 26.64 -14.76 -1.72
N ALA A 46 26.74 -13.43 -1.75
CA ALA A 46 25.96 -12.56 -0.88
C ALA A 46 24.45 -12.64 -1.17
N LEU A 47 24.07 -12.75 -2.45
CA LEU A 47 22.68 -12.95 -2.85
C LEU A 47 22.15 -14.31 -2.37
N GLN A 48 22.93 -15.39 -2.51
CA GLN A 48 22.56 -16.72 -2.02
C GLN A 48 22.41 -16.77 -0.50
N GLN A 49 23.34 -16.17 0.25
CA GLN A 49 23.24 -16.06 1.71
C GLN A 49 22.00 -15.26 2.13
N SER A 50 21.72 -14.14 1.45
CA SER A 50 20.54 -13.29 1.72
C SER A 50 19.25 -14.03 1.42
N TRP A 51 19.20 -14.82 0.35
CA TRP A 51 18.05 -15.66 -0.01
C TRP A 51 17.73 -16.70 1.07
N LEU A 52 18.72 -17.49 1.49
CA LEU A 52 18.53 -18.51 2.52
C LEU A 52 18.07 -17.89 3.85
N LYS A 53 18.69 -16.78 4.25
CA LYS A 53 18.33 -16.04 5.46
C LYS A 53 16.90 -15.49 5.39
N THR A 54 16.52 -14.91 4.25
CA THR A 54 15.20 -14.33 4.05
C THR A 54 14.12 -15.41 4.05
N CYS A 55 14.31 -16.54 3.35
CA CYS A 55 13.36 -17.65 3.34
C CYS A 55 13.18 -18.25 4.74
N ALA A 56 14.26 -18.40 5.51
CA ALA A 56 14.16 -18.86 6.90
C ALA A 56 13.39 -17.87 7.80
N GLN A 57 13.50 -16.57 7.54
CA GLN A 57 12.73 -15.57 8.28
C GLN A 57 11.24 -15.57 7.88
N LEU A 58 10.91 -15.87 6.63
CA LEU A 58 9.53 -16.01 6.17
C LEU A 58 8.80 -17.20 6.84
N GLU A 59 9.48 -18.33 7.03
CA GLU A 59 8.88 -19.46 7.77
C GLU A 59 8.55 -19.07 9.22
N LYS A 60 9.43 -18.29 9.88
CA LYS A 60 9.14 -17.76 11.22
C LYS A 60 7.95 -16.81 11.22
N ILE A 61 7.81 -15.97 10.20
CA ILE A 61 6.67 -15.04 10.07
C ILE A 61 5.37 -15.83 9.88
N LYS A 62 5.38 -16.89 9.09
CA LYS A 62 4.24 -17.80 8.93
C LYS A 62 3.86 -18.45 10.26
N GLU A 63 4.83 -18.95 11.02
CA GLU A 63 4.58 -19.46 12.38
C GLU A 63 3.98 -18.37 13.30
N GLU A 64 4.48 -17.13 13.22
CA GLU A 64 3.95 -15.99 13.99
C GLU A 64 2.50 -15.67 13.58
N CYS A 65 2.18 -15.64 12.29
CA CYS A 65 0.82 -15.42 11.80
C CYS A 65 -0.13 -16.55 12.22
N ALA A 66 0.39 -17.77 12.40
CA ALA A 66 -0.35 -18.92 12.89
C ALA A 66 -0.54 -18.96 14.41
N ARG A 67 0.13 -18.09 15.19
CA ARG A 67 -0.07 -17.99 16.64
C ARG A 67 -1.27 -17.09 16.91
N GLY A 68 -2.36 -17.67 17.40
CA GLY A 68 -3.66 -16.98 17.57
C GLY A 68 -3.77 -16.05 18.78
N ASP A 69 -2.70 -15.79 19.51
CA ASP A 69 -2.76 -15.12 20.82
C ASP A 69 -2.92 -13.59 20.71
N THR A 70 -2.41 -12.99 19.64
CA THR A 70 -2.52 -11.54 19.36
C THR A 70 -2.64 -11.29 17.86
N HIS A 71 -3.43 -10.29 17.46
CA HIS A 71 -3.53 -9.91 16.05
C HIS A 71 -2.18 -9.37 15.53
N PRO A 72 -1.60 -9.91 14.44
CA PRO A 72 -0.25 -9.52 13.98
C PRO A 72 -0.13 -8.07 13.47
N ILE A 73 -1.26 -7.44 13.11
CA ILE A 73 -1.33 -6.02 12.74
C ILE A 73 -1.58 -5.17 14.00
N PRO A 74 -0.63 -4.30 14.41
CA PRO A 74 -0.77 -3.45 15.59
C PRO A 74 -1.97 -2.49 15.51
N THR A 75 -2.54 -2.18 16.67
CA THR A 75 -3.61 -1.21 16.83
C THR A 75 -3.24 -0.20 17.91
N ILE A 76 -3.38 1.08 17.62
CA ILE A 76 -3.23 2.21 18.55
C ILE A 76 -4.46 3.11 18.48
N THR A 77 -4.57 4.09 19.37
CA THR A 77 -5.66 5.07 19.36
C THR A 77 -5.16 6.46 18.97
N MET A 78 -6.04 7.27 18.38
CA MET A 78 -5.72 8.68 18.11
C MET A 78 -5.41 9.44 19.41
N ASP A 79 -6.11 9.15 20.51
CA ASP A 79 -5.89 9.82 21.79
C ASP A 79 -4.48 9.51 22.37
N ASP A 80 -3.95 8.30 22.14
CA ASP A 80 -2.58 7.96 22.52
C ASP A 80 -1.54 8.71 21.69
N ILE A 81 -1.84 9.01 20.42
CA ILE A 81 -0.98 9.84 19.56
C ILE A 81 -1.02 11.30 20.03
N GLU A 82 -2.21 11.84 20.33
CA GLU A 82 -2.36 13.23 20.79
C GLU A 82 -1.75 13.47 22.17
N SER A 83 -1.70 12.44 23.00
CA SER A 83 -1.16 12.49 24.36
C SER A 83 0.26 11.94 24.49
N ASP A 84 0.96 11.66 23.39
CA ASP A 84 2.30 11.08 23.35
C ASP A 84 2.45 9.79 24.20
N ARG A 85 1.43 8.93 24.22
CA ARG A 85 1.39 7.66 24.97
C ARG A 85 1.72 6.42 24.14
N VAL A 86 1.98 6.56 22.84
CA VAL A 86 2.44 5.42 22.02
C VAL A 86 3.85 5.03 22.45
N SER A 87 3.99 3.84 23.03
CA SER A 87 5.26 3.38 23.59
C SER A 87 6.32 3.11 22.51
N PRO A 88 7.62 3.19 22.85
CA PRO A 88 8.70 2.82 21.93
C PRO A 88 8.56 1.38 21.38
N GLN A 89 8.05 0.45 22.20
CA GLN A 89 7.82 -0.93 21.81
C GLN A 89 6.71 -1.03 20.74
N GLN A 90 5.60 -0.32 20.90
CA GLN A 90 4.56 -0.24 19.86
C GLN A 90 5.11 0.34 18.56
N ILE A 91 5.96 1.38 18.63
CA ILE A 91 6.62 1.93 17.44
C ILE A 91 7.50 0.87 16.76
N VAL A 92 8.29 0.10 17.51
CA VAL A 92 9.10 -1.00 16.95
C VAL A 92 8.22 -2.05 16.27
N GLU A 93 7.11 -2.44 16.89
CA GLU A 93 6.17 -3.41 16.33
C GLU A 93 5.49 -2.90 15.06
N MET A 94 5.03 -1.65 15.05
CA MET A 94 4.49 -0.98 13.87
C MET A 94 5.52 -0.89 12.75
N LYS A 95 6.77 -0.53 13.08
CA LYS A 95 7.86 -0.44 12.10
C LYS A 95 8.23 -1.79 11.52
N ARG A 96 8.18 -2.85 12.33
CA ARG A 96 8.39 -4.23 11.91
C ARG A 96 7.25 -4.70 11.01
N ALA A 97 6.00 -4.54 11.46
CA ALA A 97 4.81 -4.95 10.72
C ALA A 97 4.71 -4.20 9.38
N GLY A 98 5.07 -2.92 9.36
CA GLY A 98 4.89 -2.04 8.21
C GLY A 98 3.44 -1.61 8.01
N CYS A 99 2.54 -1.99 8.91
CA CYS A 99 1.14 -1.58 8.88
C CYS A 99 0.56 -1.54 10.28
N PHE A 100 -0.53 -0.78 10.47
CA PHE A 100 -1.22 -0.63 11.74
C PHE A 100 -2.60 0.03 11.57
N VAL A 101 -3.44 -0.13 12.59
CA VAL A 101 -4.73 0.56 12.73
C VAL A 101 -4.61 1.70 13.74
N VAL A 102 -5.23 2.84 13.45
CA VAL A 102 -5.44 3.93 14.42
C VAL A 102 -6.93 4.11 14.64
N ARG A 103 -7.35 3.94 15.88
CA ARG A 103 -8.75 4.05 16.29
C ARG A 103 -9.19 5.48 16.54
N ASN A 104 -10.45 5.78 16.25
CA ASN A 104 -11.11 7.05 16.61
C ASN A 104 -10.39 8.31 16.10
N VAL A 105 -9.93 8.29 14.84
CA VAL A 105 -9.27 9.45 14.22
C VAL A 105 -10.28 10.55 13.94
N VAL A 106 -11.41 10.17 13.33
CA VAL A 106 -12.57 11.03 13.17
C VAL A 106 -13.68 10.50 14.08
N ASP A 107 -14.52 11.39 14.60
CA ASP A 107 -15.67 10.98 15.40
C ASP A 107 -16.56 9.96 14.62
N PRO A 108 -17.02 8.87 15.25
CA PRO A 108 -17.79 7.84 14.56
C PRO A 108 -19.13 8.35 13.97
N ASP A 109 -19.82 9.24 14.67
CA ASP A 109 -21.10 9.80 14.22
C ASP A 109 -20.87 10.77 13.06
N GLY A 110 -19.88 11.65 13.20
CA GLY A 110 -19.45 12.56 12.14
C GLY A 110 -18.99 11.82 10.89
N THR A 111 -18.24 10.73 11.04
CA THR A 111 -17.83 9.89 9.92
C THR A 111 -19.04 9.23 9.26
N THR A 112 -19.99 8.75 10.06
CA THR A 112 -21.21 8.13 9.55
C THR A 112 -22.06 9.11 8.73
N ALA A 113 -22.23 10.34 9.22
CA ALA A 113 -22.91 11.40 8.49
C ALA A 113 -22.20 11.72 7.17
N LEU A 114 -20.88 11.90 7.18
CA LEU A 114 -20.09 12.19 5.97
C LEU A 114 -20.22 11.12 4.88
N PHE A 115 -20.26 9.84 5.25
CA PHE A 115 -20.45 8.76 4.28
C PHE A 115 -21.92 8.60 3.82
N GLN A 116 -22.88 8.99 4.66
CA GLN A 116 -24.28 9.10 4.24
C GLN A 116 -24.46 10.21 3.21
N GLU A 117 -23.88 11.39 3.45
CA GLU A 117 -23.83 12.50 2.49
C GLU A 117 -23.15 12.10 1.18
N LEU A 118 -22.07 11.32 1.24
CA LEU A 118 -21.40 10.80 0.04
C LEU A 118 -22.33 9.89 -0.78
N LYS A 119 -23.11 9.03 -0.11
CA LYS A 119 -24.08 8.15 -0.78
C LYS A 119 -25.17 8.96 -1.47
N GLU A 120 -25.66 10.03 -0.84
CA GLU A 120 -26.61 10.96 -1.45
C GLU A 120 -25.99 11.75 -2.61
N TYR A 121 -24.76 12.23 -2.45
CA TYR A 121 -23.99 12.94 -3.49
C TYR A 121 -23.81 12.07 -4.74
N THR A 122 -23.38 10.83 -4.56
CA THR A 122 -23.16 9.87 -5.65
C THR A 122 -24.47 9.42 -6.30
N THR A 123 -25.55 9.32 -5.52
CA THR A 123 -26.90 9.04 -6.03
C THR A 123 -27.42 10.16 -6.93
N ARG A 124 -27.31 11.43 -6.49
CA ARG A 124 -27.73 12.60 -7.27
C ARG A 124 -26.93 12.77 -8.56
N ASN A 125 -25.66 12.38 -8.55
CA ASN A 125 -24.75 12.50 -9.68
C ASN A 125 -24.56 11.20 -10.46
N LYS A 126 -25.46 10.22 -10.31
CA LYS A 126 -25.37 8.93 -10.99
C LYS A 126 -25.26 9.10 -12.51
N GLY A 127 -24.26 8.44 -13.10
CA GLY A 127 -23.98 8.51 -14.55
C GLY A 127 -23.19 9.76 -14.98
N ARG A 128 -22.78 10.62 -14.06
CA ARG A 128 -21.99 11.83 -14.34
C ARG A 128 -20.51 11.70 -13.95
N PHE A 129 -20.12 10.56 -13.40
CA PHE A 129 -18.74 10.22 -13.03
C PHE A 129 -18.46 8.75 -13.35
N HIS A 130 -17.18 8.39 -13.46
CA HIS A 130 -16.75 7.01 -13.72
C HIS A 130 -16.60 6.21 -12.43
N ALA A 131 -16.93 4.93 -12.50
CA ALA A 131 -16.71 3.99 -11.42
C ALA A 131 -16.41 2.58 -11.95
N TRP A 132 -15.66 1.79 -11.18
CA TRP A 132 -15.20 0.45 -11.56
C TRP A 132 -15.41 -0.57 -10.42
N PRO A 133 -15.67 -1.86 -10.74
CA PRO A 133 -16.00 -2.40 -12.06
C PRO A 133 -17.37 -1.93 -12.55
N ALA A 134 -17.60 -1.94 -13.87
CA ALA A 134 -18.79 -1.35 -14.47
C ALA A 134 -20.07 -2.08 -14.04
N GLU A 135 -19.99 -3.40 -13.87
CA GLU A 135 -21.07 -4.29 -13.45
C GLU A 135 -21.38 -4.23 -11.96
N SER A 136 -20.41 -3.81 -11.12
CA SER A 136 -20.57 -3.67 -9.68
C SER A 136 -19.74 -2.49 -9.14
N PRO A 137 -20.13 -1.24 -9.50
CA PRO A 137 -19.33 -0.06 -9.21
C PRO A 137 -18.99 0.06 -7.74
N SER A 138 -17.70 -0.04 -7.43
CA SER A 138 -17.20 -0.01 -6.05
C SER A 138 -16.11 1.03 -5.87
N MET A 139 -15.26 1.27 -6.87
CA MET A 139 -14.24 2.31 -6.90
C MET A 139 -14.78 3.52 -7.67
N TYR A 140 -14.93 4.68 -7.04
CA TYR A 140 -15.46 5.87 -7.69
C TYR A 140 -14.31 6.83 -8.01
N ASN A 141 -14.22 7.23 -9.28
CA ASN A 141 -13.24 8.20 -9.78
C ASN A 141 -13.72 9.62 -9.48
N LEU A 142 -13.90 9.90 -8.20
CA LEU A 142 -14.23 11.19 -7.62
C LEU A 142 -13.10 11.55 -6.64
N TYR A 143 -12.65 12.79 -6.68
CA TYR A 143 -11.45 13.25 -6.02
C TYR A 143 -11.68 14.52 -5.20
N ASN A 144 -12.81 15.23 -5.37
CA ASN A 144 -13.04 16.54 -4.77
C ASN A 144 -14.44 16.70 -4.16
N THR A 145 -15.02 15.60 -3.67
CA THR A 145 -16.31 15.62 -2.98
C THR A 145 -16.23 16.35 -1.62
N PRO A 146 -17.34 16.94 -1.12
CA PRO A 146 -17.38 17.53 0.22
C PRO A 146 -16.91 16.56 1.32
N THR A 147 -17.32 15.29 1.23
CA THR A 147 -16.90 14.22 2.15
C THR A 147 -15.39 14.00 2.15
N GLN A 148 -14.76 13.84 0.98
CA GLN A 148 -13.30 13.67 0.89
C GLN A 148 -12.57 14.89 1.46
N ASN A 149 -13.06 16.08 1.16
CA ASN A 149 -12.45 17.33 1.60
C ASN A 149 -12.55 17.53 3.11
N ALA A 150 -13.69 17.21 3.72
CA ALA A 150 -13.88 17.24 5.17
C ALA A 150 -12.95 16.24 5.88
N LEU A 151 -12.84 15.01 5.35
CA LEU A 151 -11.94 14.00 5.92
C LEU A 151 -10.47 14.42 5.82
N ARG A 152 -10.02 14.90 4.66
CA ARG A 152 -8.62 15.31 4.44
C ARG A 152 -8.21 16.52 5.27
N THR A 153 -9.15 17.42 5.57
CA THR A 153 -8.89 18.64 6.36
C THR A 153 -9.25 18.51 7.83
N ASN A 154 -9.68 17.33 8.28
CA ASN A 154 -9.94 17.08 9.69
C ASN A 154 -8.64 17.29 10.51
N PRO A 155 -8.65 18.07 11.60
CA PRO A 155 -7.44 18.35 12.39
C PRO A 155 -6.73 17.11 12.92
N ARG A 156 -7.47 16.09 13.37
CA ARG A 156 -6.91 14.83 13.85
C ARG A 156 -6.28 14.02 12.72
N GLN A 157 -6.91 14.01 11.55
CA GLN A 157 -6.34 13.39 10.35
C GLN A 157 -5.01 14.06 9.93
N ILE A 158 -4.95 15.40 9.96
CA ILE A 158 -3.71 16.15 9.66
C ILE A 158 -2.62 15.85 10.69
N ARG A 159 -2.98 15.87 11.99
CA ARG A 159 -2.04 15.54 13.08
C ARG A 159 -1.49 14.12 12.93
N LEU A 160 -2.35 13.17 12.59
CA LEU A 160 -1.97 11.78 12.35
C LEU A 160 -1.00 11.65 11.17
N MET A 161 -1.30 12.26 10.01
CA MET A 161 -0.39 12.21 8.85
C MET A 161 0.99 12.77 9.18
N ARG A 162 1.05 13.88 9.92
CA ARG A 162 2.32 14.43 10.42
C ARG A 162 3.05 13.44 11.32
N TRP A 163 2.36 12.87 12.32
CA TRP A 163 2.95 11.90 13.25
C TRP A 163 3.50 10.67 12.53
N ILE A 164 2.78 10.18 11.51
CA ILE A 164 3.23 9.07 10.66
C ILE A 164 4.50 9.45 9.88
N ASN A 165 4.54 10.66 9.30
CA ASN A 165 5.75 11.16 8.63
C ASN A 165 6.92 11.26 9.62
N GLU A 166 6.66 11.58 10.89
CA GLU A 166 7.67 11.66 11.96
C GLU A 166 8.29 10.30 12.35
N LEU A 167 7.67 9.18 11.95
CA LEU A 167 8.26 7.85 12.17
C LEU A 167 9.49 7.59 11.29
N TRP A 168 9.68 8.34 10.22
CA TRP A 168 10.78 8.18 9.27
C TRP A 168 12.06 8.86 9.73
N HIS A 169 13.18 8.57 9.07
CA HIS A 169 14.39 9.37 9.21
C HIS A 169 14.51 10.32 8.02
N TRP A 170 14.75 11.60 8.28
CA TRP A 170 15.03 12.59 7.25
C TRP A 170 16.05 13.60 7.75
N SER A 171 16.76 14.24 6.83
CA SER A 171 17.66 15.36 7.14
C SER A 171 16.96 16.68 6.83
N SER A 172 16.92 17.59 7.80
CA SER A 172 16.47 18.97 7.60
C SER A 172 17.54 19.86 6.97
N SER A 173 18.75 19.34 6.72
CA SER A 173 19.94 20.13 6.36
C SER A 173 19.83 20.93 5.05
N ASN A 174 18.85 20.63 4.19
CA ASN A 174 18.59 21.39 2.96
C ASN A 174 17.31 22.23 3.00
N GLY A 175 16.50 22.15 4.08
CA GLY A 175 15.22 22.84 4.20
C GLY A 175 14.13 22.41 3.20
N GLU A 176 14.40 21.42 2.33
CA GLU A 176 13.49 20.98 1.26
C GLU A 176 12.60 19.79 1.68
N THR A 177 12.88 19.17 2.84
CA THR A 177 12.14 18.00 3.37
C THR A 177 11.69 18.21 4.80
N SER A 178 10.42 17.94 5.08
CA SER A 178 9.86 17.98 6.43
C SER A 178 8.71 16.98 6.61
N ALA A 179 8.35 16.71 7.85
CA ALA A 179 7.21 15.88 8.20
C ALA A 179 5.85 16.58 7.99
N GLU A 180 5.85 17.86 7.60
CA GLU A 180 4.60 18.59 7.33
C GLU A 180 3.81 17.88 6.23
N PRO A 181 2.54 17.53 6.49
CA PRO A 181 1.76 16.74 5.55
C PRO A 181 1.25 17.60 4.39
N LEU A 182 1.44 17.08 3.19
CA LEU A 182 0.81 17.54 1.97
C LEU A 182 -0.43 16.69 1.66
N LEU A 183 -1.40 17.26 0.96
CA LEU A 183 -2.66 16.60 0.61
C LEU A 183 -2.56 15.98 -0.79
N TYR A 184 -2.48 14.66 -0.89
CA TYR A 184 -2.64 13.93 -2.15
C TYR A 184 -4.12 13.58 -2.36
N ALA A 185 -4.69 13.97 -3.50
CA ALA A 185 -6.08 13.69 -3.82
C ALA A 185 -6.20 12.33 -4.50
N ASP A 186 -6.90 11.42 -3.84
CA ASP A 186 -7.15 10.06 -4.33
C ASP A 186 -8.65 9.75 -4.28
N GLY A 187 -9.04 8.65 -4.91
CA GLY A 187 -10.43 8.25 -5.09
C GLY A 187 -11.13 7.85 -3.79
N LEU A 188 -12.27 7.19 -3.94
CA LEU A 188 -13.00 6.57 -2.85
C LEU A 188 -13.54 5.22 -3.30
N ARG A 189 -13.86 4.36 -2.34
CA ARG A 189 -14.51 3.09 -2.60
C ARG A 189 -15.79 3.01 -1.79
N VAL A 190 -16.90 2.63 -2.40
CA VAL A 190 -18.17 2.35 -1.74
C VAL A 190 -18.62 0.99 -2.25
N ARG A 191 -18.38 -0.06 -1.46
CA ARG A 191 -18.70 -1.43 -1.86
C ARG A 191 -19.97 -1.90 -1.15
N PRO A 192 -21.09 -2.09 -1.84
CA PRO A 192 -22.31 -2.58 -1.21
C PRO A 192 -22.16 -4.01 -0.67
N ALA A 193 -22.95 -4.34 0.36
CA ALA A 193 -23.08 -5.69 0.90
C ALA A 193 -23.35 -6.73 -0.20
N GLY A 194 -22.71 -7.90 -0.11
CA GLY A 194 -22.90 -9.00 -1.07
C GLY A 194 -22.32 -8.77 -2.47
N SER A 195 -21.76 -7.59 -2.77
CA SER A 195 -21.24 -7.29 -4.11
C SER A 195 -19.91 -8.03 -4.34
N PRO A 196 -19.81 -8.92 -5.36
CA PRO A 196 -18.55 -9.55 -5.71
C PRO A 196 -17.60 -8.47 -6.24
N PHE A 197 -16.36 -8.50 -5.78
CA PHE A 197 -15.32 -7.58 -6.25
C PHE A 197 -14.03 -8.36 -6.17
N LEU A 198 -13.62 -8.99 -7.28
CA LEU A 198 -12.38 -9.78 -7.30
C LEU A 198 -11.17 -8.93 -6.88
N GLY A 199 -11.27 -7.61 -7.08
CA GLY A 199 -10.31 -6.63 -6.63
C GLY A 199 -8.92 -6.84 -7.24
N LEU A 200 -7.93 -6.28 -6.56
CA LEU A 200 -6.53 -6.55 -6.86
C LEU A 200 -6.03 -7.62 -5.90
N GLY A 201 -5.45 -8.66 -6.47
CA GLY A 201 -4.72 -9.68 -5.71
C GLY A 201 -3.47 -9.12 -5.02
N PRO A 202 -2.64 -9.96 -4.41
CA PRO A 202 -1.49 -9.50 -3.63
C PRO A 202 -0.54 -8.67 -4.49
N HIS A 203 -0.28 -7.44 -4.09
CA HIS A 203 0.59 -6.53 -4.82
C HIS A 203 1.27 -5.52 -3.90
N ILE A 204 2.27 -4.83 -4.45
CA ILE A 204 2.97 -3.71 -3.84
C ILE A 204 2.96 -2.56 -4.86
N ASP A 205 2.48 -1.39 -4.46
CA ASP A 205 2.39 -0.20 -5.31
C ASP A 205 3.77 0.48 -5.47
N ALA A 206 3.76 1.76 -5.86
CA ALA A 206 4.95 2.60 -6.03
C ALA A 206 5.92 2.08 -7.12
N GLY A 207 5.37 1.35 -8.09
CA GLY A 207 6.07 0.85 -9.26
C GLY A 207 6.32 -0.65 -9.21
N SER A 208 7.17 -1.14 -10.11
CA SER A 208 7.52 -2.54 -10.22
C SER A 208 8.97 -2.68 -10.68
N LEU A 209 9.24 -2.73 -11.99
CA LEU A 209 10.61 -2.90 -12.52
C LEU A 209 11.59 -1.84 -12.00
N CYS A 210 11.12 -0.62 -11.74
CA CYS A 210 11.94 0.47 -11.21
C CYS A 210 12.68 0.11 -9.90
N ARG A 211 12.15 -0.81 -9.08
CA ARG A 211 12.83 -1.28 -7.86
C ARG A 211 14.19 -1.91 -8.14
N TRP A 212 14.34 -2.54 -9.30
CA TRP A 212 15.60 -3.13 -9.76
C TRP A 212 16.29 -2.27 -10.80
N ALA A 213 15.58 -1.61 -11.71
CA ALA A 213 16.18 -0.92 -12.84
C ALA A 213 16.66 0.50 -12.51
N ASP A 214 15.97 1.25 -11.64
CA ASP A 214 16.33 2.63 -11.28
C ASP A 214 17.39 2.63 -10.16
N PRO A 215 18.62 3.14 -10.40
CA PRO A 215 19.67 3.18 -9.38
C PRO A 215 19.28 3.95 -8.10
N SER A 216 18.45 4.99 -8.23
CA SER A 216 17.95 5.77 -7.09
C SER A 216 16.95 4.96 -6.27
N TYR A 217 16.11 4.15 -6.92
CA TYR A 217 15.22 3.22 -6.21
C TYR A 217 16.04 2.11 -5.53
N ARG A 218 17.02 1.52 -6.22
CA ARG A 218 17.90 0.51 -5.64
C ARG A 218 18.66 1.02 -4.40
N ALA A 219 19.05 2.29 -4.39
CA ALA A 219 19.75 2.90 -3.26
C ALA A 219 18.90 2.92 -1.96
N ALA A 220 17.57 2.92 -2.06
CA ALA A 220 16.70 2.79 -0.90
C ALA A 220 16.87 1.43 -0.20
N TYR A 221 17.16 0.38 -0.97
CA TYR A 221 17.38 -0.99 -0.51
C TYR A 221 18.85 -1.35 -0.22
N ARG A 222 19.75 -0.36 -0.10
CA ARG A 222 21.18 -0.57 0.18
C ARG A 222 21.53 -0.62 1.67
N PRO A 223 22.32 -1.63 2.14
CA PRO A 223 22.65 -1.87 3.57
C PRO A 223 23.04 -0.61 4.31
N SER A 224 22.44 -0.36 5.49
CA SER A 224 22.98 0.68 6.36
C SER A 224 24.38 0.22 6.79
N SER A 225 25.37 1.08 6.64
CA SER A 225 26.81 0.81 6.78
C SER A 225 27.26 0.22 8.13
N GLN A 226 26.37 0.04 9.09
CA GLN A 226 26.65 -0.59 10.39
C GLN A 226 26.71 -2.13 10.35
N ALA A 227 26.20 -2.78 9.30
CA ALA A 227 26.37 -4.21 9.11
C ALA A 227 27.57 -4.44 8.18
N GLY A 228 28.72 -4.84 8.72
CA GLY A 228 29.95 -5.16 7.96
C GLY A 228 29.84 -6.33 6.96
N GLN A 229 28.63 -6.75 6.57
CA GLN A 229 28.35 -7.75 5.55
C GLN A 229 27.47 -7.13 4.46
N LYS A 230 27.81 -7.37 3.18
CA LYS A 230 27.03 -6.97 1.99
C LYS A 230 25.73 -7.79 1.84
N THR A 231 24.87 -7.84 2.85
CA THR A 231 23.58 -8.57 2.77
C THR A 231 22.47 -7.61 2.37
N MET A 232 21.66 -7.91 1.34
CA MET A 232 20.43 -7.15 1.02
C MET A 232 19.34 -7.43 2.07
N MET A 233 19.45 -6.85 3.26
CA MET A 233 18.40 -6.83 4.29
C MET A 233 18.37 -5.48 4.99
N HIS A 234 17.18 -4.87 5.05
CA HIS A 234 17.02 -3.44 5.28
C HIS A 234 16.13 -3.01 6.44
N THR A 235 16.59 -1.94 7.11
CA THR A 235 15.77 -0.88 7.73
C THR A 235 15.14 -0.03 6.62
N ILE A 236 13.81 -0.05 6.51
CA ILE A 236 13.05 0.49 5.36
C ILE A 236 12.62 1.95 5.56
N TRP A 237 13.03 2.57 6.66
CA TRP A 237 12.59 3.93 7.01
C TRP A 237 13.52 4.98 6.38
N LYS A 238 13.52 5.10 5.05
CA LYS A 238 14.19 6.17 4.27
C LYS A 238 13.19 7.04 3.48
N PRO A 239 13.40 8.36 3.40
CA PRO A 239 12.35 9.34 3.10
C PRO A 239 12.03 9.54 1.61
N ASP A 240 12.65 8.79 0.69
CA ASP A 240 12.79 9.25 -0.69
C ASP A 240 11.75 8.75 -1.70
N LYS A 241 10.84 7.80 -1.41
CA LYS A 241 9.78 7.43 -2.38
C LYS A 241 8.43 7.03 -1.75
N THR A 242 7.42 7.82 -2.15
CA THR A 242 5.95 7.56 -2.17
C THR A 242 5.18 7.56 -0.84
N PRO A 243 3.89 7.96 -0.85
CA PRO A 243 3.14 8.26 0.37
C PRO A 243 2.54 7.01 1.01
N ILE A 244 2.47 6.98 2.35
CA ILE A 244 1.80 5.92 3.11
C ILE A 244 0.30 6.08 2.87
N ARG A 245 -0.34 5.10 2.24
CA ARG A 245 -1.77 5.19 1.89
C ARG A 245 -2.66 4.86 3.10
N LEU A 246 -3.90 5.37 3.06
CA LEU A 246 -4.93 5.23 4.09
C LEU A 246 -6.18 4.52 3.59
N PHE A 247 -6.83 3.77 4.48
CA PHE A 247 -8.26 3.43 4.42
C PHE A 247 -9.03 4.06 5.59
N SER A 248 -10.24 4.56 5.38
CA SER A 248 -11.16 4.91 6.49
C SER A 248 -12.59 4.38 6.28
N ARG A 249 -13.04 3.52 7.21
CA ARG A 249 -14.37 2.87 7.42
C ARG A 249 -14.61 1.47 6.81
N ALA A 250 -14.92 0.51 7.70
CA ALA A 250 -15.76 -0.67 7.46
C ALA A 250 -16.55 -0.90 8.76
N TRP A 251 -17.71 -1.55 8.69
CA TRP A 251 -18.60 -1.82 9.82
C TRP A 251 -18.91 -3.31 9.89
N HIS A 252 -18.47 -3.95 10.98
CA HIS A 252 -18.96 -5.21 11.54
C HIS A 252 -18.44 -6.51 10.92
N THR A 253 -17.35 -7.01 11.52
CA THR A 253 -16.83 -8.39 11.42
C THR A 253 -15.93 -8.75 10.22
N LEU A 254 -15.23 -9.89 10.36
CA LEU A 254 -14.32 -10.46 9.37
C LEU A 254 -15.05 -10.74 8.04
N ARG A 255 -14.39 -10.50 6.90
CA ARG A 255 -14.86 -10.81 5.52
C ARG A 255 -15.91 -9.87 4.93
N GLU A 256 -15.74 -8.56 5.14
CA GLU A 256 -16.59 -7.53 4.57
C GLU A 256 -15.94 -6.72 3.43
N GLY A 257 -15.12 -7.36 2.60
CA GLY A 257 -14.49 -6.66 1.49
C GLY A 257 -13.41 -5.67 1.94
N THR A 258 -12.82 -5.92 3.12
CA THR A 258 -11.76 -5.10 3.72
C THR A 258 -10.42 -5.30 3.00
N ILE A 259 -9.38 -4.60 3.46
CA ILE A 259 -8.02 -4.83 2.98
C ILE A 259 -7.38 -6.01 3.71
N LEU A 260 -6.55 -6.76 2.99
CA LEU A 260 -5.59 -7.67 3.57
C LEU A 260 -4.18 -7.10 3.48
N LEU A 261 -3.41 -7.27 4.54
CA LEU A 261 -2.05 -6.78 4.68
C LEU A 261 -1.13 -7.91 5.08
N TYR A 262 0.07 -7.94 4.50
CA TYR A 262 1.13 -8.85 4.91
C TYR A 262 2.03 -8.14 5.94
N PRO A 263 1.98 -8.52 7.24
CA PRO A 263 2.87 -7.94 8.24
C PRO A 263 4.31 -8.44 8.05
N ASN A 264 5.30 -7.58 8.33
CA ASN A 264 6.74 -7.80 8.15
C ASN A 264 7.28 -7.29 6.80
N VAL A 265 7.12 -5.99 6.59
CA VAL A 265 7.48 -5.30 5.35
C VAL A 265 8.94 -5.53 4.91
N SER A 266 9.91 -5.66 5.83
CA SER A 266 11.34 -5.78 5.48
C SER A 266 11.70 -7.13 4.88
N THR A 267 11.18 -8.20 5.48
CA THR A 267 11.45 -9.55 5.00
C THR A 267 10.73 -9.80 3.68
N VAL A 268 9.48 -9.31 3.55
CA VAL A 268 8.68 -9.44 2.34
C VAL A 268 9.35 -8.74 1.17
N ILE A 269 9.72 -7.45 1.31
CA ILE A 269 10.35 -6.72 0.20
C ILE A 269 11.72 -7.30 -0.15
N ALA A 270 12.51 -7.76 0.84
CA ALA A 270 13.78 -8.44 0.58
C ALA A 270 13.58 -9.70 -0.26
N TYR A 271 12.56 -10.51 0.06
CA TYR A 271 12.24 -11.70 -0.72
C TYR A 271 11.86 -11.35 -2.16
N VAL A 272 10.97 -10.37 -2.33
CA VAL A 272 10.56 -9.89 -3.66
C VAL A 272 11.79 -9.47 -4.47
N LEU A 273 12.67 -8.65 -3.88
CA LEU A 273 13.88 -8.17 -4.57
C LEU A 273 14.87 -9.28 -4.92
N LEU A 274 15.00 -10.32 -4.08
CA LEU A 274 15.87 -11.47 -4.31
C LEU A 274 15.28 -12.48 -5.29
N ARG A 275 13.94 -12.59 -5.36
CA ARG A 275 13.24 -13.64 -6.09
C ARG A 275 13.66 -13.79 -7.57
N PRO A 276 13.92 -12.73 -8.36
CA PRO A 276 14.35 -12.86 -9.75
C PRO A 276 15.69 -13.58 -9.94
N PHE A 277 16.55 -13.65 -8.91
CA PHE A 277 17.88 -14.25 -8.98
C PHE A 277 17.88 -15.77 -8.73
N PHE A 278 16.72 -16.38 -8.47
CA PHE A 278 16.61 -17.79 -8.11
C PHE A 278 15.57 -18.50 -8.99
N ARG A 279 16.01 -19.56 -9.67
CA ARG A 279 15.14 -20.44 -10.47
C ARG A 279 14.60 -21.56 -9.59
N ALA A 280 13.30 -21.80 -9.72
CA ALA A 280 12.63 -22.88 -9.00
C ALA A 280 13.22 -24.25 -9.36
N PRO A 281 13.25 -25.21 -8.42
CA PRO A 281 13.58 -26.59 -8.74
C PRO A 281 12.56 -27.19 -9.71
N GLU A 282 13.02 -28.11 -10.57
CA GLU A 282 12.14 -28.86 -11.49
C GLU A 282 11.19 -29.78 -10.72
N ASP A 283 11.69 -30.40 -9.65
CA ASP A 283 10.87 -31.15 -8.71
C ASP A 283 10.08 -30.19 -7.83
N ARG A 284 8.76 -30.13 -8.07
CA ARG A 284 7.83 -29.27 -7.35
C ARG A 284 7.75 -29.59 -5.85
N SER A 285 8.09 -30.80 -5.42
CA SER A 285 8.11 -31.15 -3.99
C SER A 285 9.19 -30.40 -3.20
N LEU A 286 10.21 -29.90 -3.89
CA LEU A 286 11.32 -29.15 -3.31
C LEU A 286 11.12 -27.63 -3.35
N ILE A 287 9.95 -27.14 -3.83
CA ILE A 287 9.69 -25.69 -3.97
C ILE A 287 9.89 -24.93 -2.66
N MET A 288 9.54 -25.54 -1.52
CA MET A 288 9.68 -24.92 -0.20
C MET A 288 11.07 -25.10 0.44
N ASP A 289 11.98 -25.86 -0.17
CA ASP A 289 13.37 -25.93 0.27
C ASP A 289 14.19 -24.85 -0.45
N PRO A 290 14.55 -23.74 0.22
CA PRO A 290 15.27 -22.64 -0.43
C PRO A 290 16.67 -23.05 -0.91
N LYS A 291 17.24 -24.17 -0.45
CA LYS A 291 18.53 -24.69 -0.92
C LYS A 291 18.43 -25.41 -2.26
N ALA A 292 17.25 -25.90 -2.62
CA ALA A 292 17.01 -26.56 -3.91
C ALA A 292 16.92 -25.57 -5.09
N TRP A 293 16.81 -24.27 -4.80
CA TRP A 293 16.72 -23.21 -5.79
C TRP A 293 18.10 -22.89 -6.39
N LYS A 294 18.15 -22.78 -7.72
CA LYS A 294 19.39 -22.52 -8.45
C LYS A 294 19.55 -21.03 -8.70
N PHE A 295 20.76 -20.49 -8.47
CA PHE A 295 21.06 -19.11 -8.83
C PHE A 295 20.95 -18.91 -10.35
N ASP A 296 20.30 -17.83 -10.76
CA ASP A 296 19.99 -17.52 -12.16
C ASP A 296 20.57 -16.16 -12.55
N ALA A 297 21.78 -16.19 -13.10
CA ALA A 297 22.50 -14.99 -13.54
C ALA A 297 21.99 -14.42 -14.87
N GLU A 298 21.43 -15.27 -15.74
CA GLU A 298 21.17 -14.93 -17.14
C GLU A 298 19.68 -14.77 -17.48
N GLY A 299 18.77 -15.33 -16.69
CA GLY A 299 17.35 -15.25 -16.99
C GLY A 299 16.79 -13.83 -16.88
N THR A 300 15.84 -13.48 -17.73
CA THR A 300 15.17 -12.16 -17.74
C THR A 300 13.82 -12.16 -17.04
N TRP A 301 13.51 -13.24 -16.33
CA TRP A 301 12.22 -13.39 -15.66
C TRP A 301 12.20 -12.71 -14.30
N PHE A 302 11.35 -11.70 -14.16
CA PHE A 302 11.04 -11.04 -12.89
C PHE A 302 9.57 -11.35 -12.56
N PRO A 303 9.29 -12.18 -11.56
CA PRO A 303 7.94 -12.68 -11.35
C PRO A 303 6.96 -11.56 -10.94
N GLY A 304 5.83 -11.46 -11.63
CA GLY A 304 4.79 -10.45 -11.38
C GLY A 304 5.21 -9.00 -11.70
N THR A 305 6.32 -8.81 -12.42
CA THR A 305 6.89 -7.49 -12.71
C THR A 305 6.46 -6.97 -14.09
N PHE A 306 5.96 -5.74 -14.12
CA PHE A 306 5.55 -5.03 -15.35
C PHE A 306 5.95 -3.56 -15.25
N LYS A 307 6.48 -2.97 -16.33
CA LYS A 307 7.04 -1.60 -16.29
C LYS A 307 6.09 -0.51 -15.77
N PRO A 308 4.84 -0.41 -16.26
CA PRO A 308 3.94 0.68 -15.86
C PRO A 308 3.03 0.34 -14.68
N GLU A 309 3.12 -0.86 -14.12
CA GLU A 309 2.15 -1.35 -13.12
C GLU A 309 2.77 -1.49 -11.72
N SER A 310 1.92 -1.84 -10.75
CA SER A 310 2.33 -2.31 -9.43
C SER A 310 3.08 -3.64 -9.53
N GLN A 311 3.88 -3.96 -8.52
CA GLN A 311 4.53 -5.26 -8.42
C GLN A 311 3.51 -6.29 -7.92
N TYR A 312 3.17 -7.28 -8.73
CA TYR A 312 2.25 -8.33 -8.33
C TYR A 312 2.95 -9.52 -7.69
N LEU A 313 2.24 -10.16 -6.76
CA LEU A 313 2.68 -11.31 -6.00
C LEU A 313 1.60 -12.39 -6.08
N SER A 314 2.01 -13.65 -6.12
CA SER A 314 1.08 -14.77 -6.14
C SER A 314 1.73 -16.02 -5.57
N ASP A 315 0.90 -17.00 -5.20
CA ASP A 315 1.36 -18.24 -4.56
C ASP A 315 2.30 -19.02 -5.49
N SER A 316 1.97 -19.10 -6.78
CA SER A 316 2.80 -19.79 -7.80
C SER A 316 4.15 -19.13 -8.06
N SER A 317 4.25 -17.81 -7.90
CA SER A 317 5.46 -17.05 -8.24
C SER A 317 6.34 -16.80 -7.01
N HIS A 318 5.72 -16.66 -5.84
CA HIS A 318 6.34 -16.27 -4.57
C HIS A 318 5.96 -17.25 -3.44
N PRO A 319 6.23 -18.57 -3.58
CA PRO A 319 5.70 -19.60 -2.69
C PRO A 319 6.16 -19.45 -1.23
N HIS A 320 7.38 -18.93 -0.99
CA HIS A 320 7.90 -18.75 0.37
C HIS A 320 7.24 -17.58 1.12
N LEU A 321 6.42 -16.77 0.44
CA LEU A 321 5.62 -15.77 1.15
C LEU A 321 4.48 -16.43 1.93
N HIS A 322 4.08 -17.67 1.65
CA HIS A 322 2.93 -18.28 2.34
C HIS A 322 1.70 -17.35 2.32
N LEU A 323 1.37 -16.77 1.17
CA LEU A 323 0.35 -15.72 1.06
C LEU A 323 -1.00 -16.15 1.65
N ARG A 324 -1.32 -17.45 1.59
CA ARG A 324 -2.53 -18.03 2.20
C ARG A 324 -2.55 -17.95 3.72
N ASP A 325 -1.39 -18.00 4.36
CA ASP A 325 -1.22 -18.02 5.82
C ASP A 325 -0.90 -16.62 6.38
N CYS A 326 -0.22 -15.78 5.60
CA CYS A 326 0.38 -14.52 6.05
C CYS A 326 -0.31 -13.25 5.53
N LEU A 327 -1.21 -13.36 4.55
CA LEU A 327 -1.99 -12.22 4.08
C LEU A 327 -3.25 -12.09 4.94
N LEU A 328 -3.27 -11.11 5.84
CA LEU A 328 -4.24 -11.06 6.92
C LEU A 328 -5.25 -9.92 6.71
N HIS A 329 -6.53 -10.19 6.93
CA HIS A 329 -7.51 -9.12 7.15
C HIS A 329 -7.05 -8.23 8.30
N VAL A 330 -7.30 -6.93 8.16
CA VAL A 330 -7.17 -5.99 9.27
C VAL A 330 -8.12 -6.34 10.41
N PRO A 331 -7.80 -5.95 11.66
CA PRO A 331 -8.75 -6.01 12.76
C PRO A 331 -10.08 -5.36 12.37
N GLU A 332 -11.17 -5.80 12.99
CA GLU A 332 -12.49 -5.18 12.82
C GLU A 332 -12.40 -3.67 13.02
N LEU A 333 -12.96 -2.89 12.11
CA LEU A 333 -12.92 -1.43 12.11
C LEU A 333 -14.28 -0.85 12.52
N GLN A 334 -14.24 0.37 13.03
CA GLN A 334 -15.41 1.22 13.28
C GLN A 334 -15.34 2.49 12.41
N PRO A 335 -16.44 3.21 12.20
CA PRO A 335 -16.39 4.54 11.58
C PRO A 335 -15.40 5.44 12.30
N GLY A 336 -14.58 6.13 11.53
CA GLY A 336 -13.56 7.02 12.07
C GLY A 336 -12.22 6.35 12.36
N ASP A 337 -12.17 5.01 12.34
CA ASP A 337 -10.91 4.28 12.35
C ASP A 337 -10.19 4.38 11.01
N THR A 338 -8.88 4.20 11.08
CA THR A 338 -7.99 4.30 9.93
C THR A 338 -6.99 3.15 9.88
N VAL A 339 -6.63 2.72 8.67
CA VAL A 339 -5.58 1.71 8.43
C VAL A 339 -4.46 2.32 7.61
N TRP A 340 -3.22 2.09 8.04
CA TRP A 340 -2.01 2.60 7.41
C TRP A 340 -1.06 1.46 7.08
N TRP A 341 -0.42 1.54 5.92
CA TRP A 341 0.64 0.62 5.51
C TRP A 341 1.75 1.34 4.77
N HIS A 342 2.97 0.89 5.03
CA HIS A 342 4.19 1.31 4.36
C HIS A 342 4.09 1.00 2.87
N THR A 343 4.69 1.83 2.01
CA THR A 343 4.60 1.75 0.55
C THR A 343 5.06 0.41 -0.04
N ASP A 344 6.02 -0.24 0.60
CA ASP A 344 6.49 -1.60 0.25
C ASP A 344 5.69 -2.76 0.89
N THR A 345 4.59 -2.50 1.59
CA THR A 345 3.77 -3.56 2.20
C THR A 345 2.96 -4.27 1.14
N CYS A 346 3.08 -5.60 1.09
CA CYS A 346 2.18 -6.43 0.27
C CYS A 346 0.76 -6.34 0.81
N HIS A 347 -0.18 -6.07 -0.09
CA HIS A 347 -1.59 -5.96 0.25
C HIS A 347 -2.50 -6.45 -0.88
N ALA A 348 -3.74 -6.77 -0.52
CA ALA A 348 -4.79 -7.18 -1.45
C ALA A 348 -6.15 -6.68 -0.97
N VAL A 349 -7.15 -6.66 -1.86
CA VAL A 349 -8.53 -6.36 -1.47
C VAL A 349 -9.29 -7.67 -1.36
N ASP A 350 -10.00 -7.88 -0.24
CA ASP A 350 -10.81 -9.07 -0.03
C ASP A 350 -11.81 -9.24 -1.17
N ALA A 351 -11.80 -10.42 -1.80
CA ALA A 351 -12.63 -10.69 -2.96
C ALA A 351 -14.13 -10.77 -2.61
N GLU A 352 -14.44 -11.05 -1.35
CA GLU A 352 -15.80 -11.25 -0.87
C GLU A 352 -16.23 -10.14 0.08
N HIS A 353 -17.53 -9.82 0.08
CA HIS A 353 -18.15 -8.94 1.06
C HIS A 353 -19.41 -9.63 1.58
N ARG A 354 -19.25 -10.38 2.67
CA ARG A 354 -20.34 -11.15 3.31
C ARG A 354 -21.07 -10.37 4.42
N GLY A 355 -20.70 -9.11 4.57
CA GLY A 355 -21.27 -8.14 5.49
C GLY A 355 -22.69 -7.72 5.17
N HIS A 356 -23.25 -6.92 6.07
CA HIS A 356 -24.63 -6.42 5.96
C HIS A 356 -24.70 -4.93 5.59
N GLY A 357 -23.59 -4.19 5.70
CA GLY A 357 -23.51 -2.75 5.37
C GLY A 357 -22.68 -2.47 4.12
N ASP A 358 -22.58 -1.20 3.74
CA ASP A 358 -21.62 -0.77 2.72
C ASP A 358 -20.21 -0.70 3.33
N ALA A 359 -19.22 -1.29 2.65
CA ALA A 359 -17.81 -1.16 2.98
C ALA A 359 -17.22 0.03 2.22
N SER A 360 -17.28 1.20 2.85
CA SER A 360 -16.96 2.49 2.22
C SER A 360 -15.69 3.11 2.77
N VAL A 361 -14.75 3.50 1.91
CA VAL A 361 -13.48 4.10 2.28
C VAL A 361 -13.11 5.32 1.45
N ALA A 362 -12.41 6.27 2.07
CA ALA A 362 -11.70 7.35 1.38
C ALA A 362 -10.19 7.11 1.44
N TYR A 363 -9.51 7.27 0.30
CA TYR A 363 -8.05 7.12 0.22
C TYR A 363 -7.38 8.47 0.55
N ILE A 364 -6.57 8.51 1.62
CA ILE A 364 -5.90 9.74 2.09
C ILE A 364 -4.47 9.44 2.55
N ALA A 365 -3.47 9.64 1.71
CA ALA A 365 -2.11 9.24 2.05
C ALA A 365 -1.37 10.24 2.97
N ALA A 366 -0.54 9.76 3.89
CA ALA A 366 0.43 10.57 4.62
C ALA A 366 1.58 10.89 3.66
N THR A 367 1.59 12.14 3.19
CA THR A 367 2.54 12.61 2.18
C THR A 367 3.44 13.67 2.81
N PRO A 368 4.72 13.40 3.08
CA PRO A 368 5.60 14.41 3.65
C PRO A 368 5.90 15.52 2.64
N THR A 369 6.23 16.70 3.15
CA THR A 369 6.72 17.80 2.33
C THR A 369 8.10 17.44 1.80
N THR A 370 8.21 17.34 0.48
CA THR A 370 9.47 17.19 -0.26
C THR A 370 9.40 18.07 -1.48
N LYS A 371 10.54 18.44 -2.08
CA LYS A 371 10.54 19.18 -3.35
C LYS A 371 9.64 18.55 -4.42
N LYS A 372 9.70 17.22 -4.58
CA LYS A 372 8.89 16.47 -5.57
C LYS A 372 7.40 16.54 -5.24
N ASN A 373 7.03 16.27 -3.98
CA ASN A 373 5.63 16.27 -3.57
C ASN A 373 5.04 17.68 -3.63
N SER A 374 5.80 18.71 -3.25
CA SER A 374 5.36 20.11 -3.32
C SER A 374 5.10 20.56 -4.74
N ILE A 375 5.92 20.16 -5.72
CA ILE A 375 5.66 20.45 -7.13
C ILE A 375 4.35 19.80 -7.57
N TYR A 376 4.18 18.51 -7.27
CA TYR A 376 2.97 17.77 -7.63
C TYR A 376 1.71 18.39 -7.01
N MET A 377 1.73 18.72 -5.72
CA MET A 377 0.55 19.28 -5.05
C MET A 377 0.15 20.66 -5.56
N ARG A 378 1.11 21.49 -6.01
CA ARG A 378 0.79 22.77 -6.67
C ARG A 378 0.06 22.56 -7.98
N ASP A 379 0.48 21.57 -8.78
CA ASP A 379 -0.17 21.27 -10.05
C ASP A 379 -1.54 20.60 -9.82
N GLN A 380 -1.64 19.71 -8.83
CA GLN A 380 -2.92 19.17 -8.37
C GLN A 380 -3.88 20.28 -7.93
N TYR A 381 -3.40 21.27 -7.17
CA TYR A 381 -4.22 22.40 -6.74
C TYR A 381 -4.77 23.19 -7.94
N LYS A 382 -3.93 23.50 -8.95
CA LYS A 382 -4.35 24.21 -10.16
C LYS A 382 -5.49 23.50 -10.89
N SER A 383 -5.45 22.16 -10.96
CA SER A 383 -6.52 21.36 -11.58
C SER A 383 -7.77 21.34 -10.69
N MET A 384 -7.62 21.04 -9.40
CA MET A 384 -8.78 20.81 -8.55
C MET A 384 -9.57 22.08 -8.21
N VAL A 385 -8.95 23.27 -8.20
CA VAL A 385 -9.69 24.53 -7.99
C VAL A 385 -10.68 24.82 -9.12
N THR A 386 -10.47 24.26 -10.32
CA THR A 386 -11.40 24.37 -11.45
C THR A 386 -12.29 23.13 -11.61
N GLY A 387 -12.30 22.22 -10.62
CA GLY A 387 -13.07 20.98 -10.65
C GLY A 387 -12.43 19.83 -11.41
N GLN A 388 -11.29 20.05 -12.07
CA GLN A 388 -10.59 18.99 -12.82
C GLN A 388 -9.94 17.98 -11.88
N PRO A 389 -9.83 16.70 -12.29
CA PRO A 389 -9.22 15.68 -11.47
C PRO A 389 -7.69 15.92 -11.33
N PRO A 390 -7.06 15.36 -10.27
CA PRO A 390 -5.61 15.30 -10.14
C PRO A 390 -4.92 14.69 -11.38
N MET A 391 -3.67 15.09 -11.62
CA MET A 391 -2.91 14.72 -12.83
C MET A 391 -2.79 13.20 -13.05
N ASP A 392 -2.68 12.43 -11.96
CA ASP A 392 -2.57 10.96 -12.02
C ASP A 392 -3.86 10.30 -12.54
N TYR A 393 -4.97 11.03 -12.51
CA TYR A 393 -6.31 10.52 -12.78
C TYR A 393 -6.99 11.22 -13.96
N LEU A 394 -6.28 12.01 -14.76
CA LEU A 394 -6.86 12.72 -15.92
C LEU A 394 -7.60 11.82 -16.90
N ALA A 395 -7.10 10.60 -17.13
CA ALA A 395 -7.70 9.67 -18.08
C ALA A 395 -9.00 9.01 -17.57
N GLY A 396 -9.19 8.96 -16.24
CA GLY A 396 -10.31 8.24 -15.60
C GLY A 396 -11.26 9.11 -14.79
N GLY A 397 -10.85 10.31 -14.40
CA GLY A 397 -11.66 11.28 -13.67
C GLY A 397 -12.57 12.11 -14.57
N VAL A 398 -13.40 12.92 -13.95
CA VAL A 398 -14.30 13.87 -14.62
C VAL A 398 -14.12 15.26 -14.05
N ASP A 399 -14.57 16.28 -14.78
CA ASP A 399 -14.77 17.60 -14.20
C ASP A 399 -15.90 17.52 -13.17
N GLU A 400 -15.57 17.71 -11.90
CA GLU A 400 -16.52 17.65 -10.80
C GLU A 400 -17.28 18.96 -10.59
N SER A 401 -16.84 20.08 -11.20
CA SER A 401 -17.48 21.39 -11.03
C SER A 401 -18.96 21.45 -11.43
N PRO A 402 -19.45 20.69 -12.44
CA PRO A 402 -20.87 20.67 -12.78
C PRO A 402 -21.70 19.72 -11.90
N LEU A 403 -21.08 18.91 -11.04
CA LEU A 403 -21.78 17.94 -10.20
C LEU A 403 -22.63 18.65 -9.14
N GLU A 404 -23.84 18.15 -8.93
CA GLU A 404 -24.77 18.74 -7.97
C GLU A 404 -24.20 18.59 -6.55
N GLY A 405 -24.12 19.71 -5.82
CA GLY A 405 -23.54 19.75 -4.48
C GLY A 405 -22.02 19.85 -4.45
N PHE A 406 -21.35 20.05 -5.60
CA PHE A 406 -19.92 20.35 -5.63
C PHE A 406 -19.65 21.68 -4.90
N GLN A 407 -18.67 21.68 -4.00
CA GLN A 407 -18.28 22.85 -3.20
C GLN A 407 -16.81 23.23 -3.39
N GLY A 408 -16.03 22.43 -4.14
CA GLY A 408 -14.58 22.54 -4.20
C GLY A 408 -13.96 22.65 -2.81
N PHE A 409 -13.08 23.64 -2.63
CA PHE A 409 -12.35 23.89 -1.38
C PHE A 409 -12.98 24.97 -0.50
N ALA A 410 -14.30 25.17 -0.59
CA ALA A 410 -15.00 26.20 0.20
C ALA A 410 -14.89 25.96 1.72
N ALA A 411 -14.88 24.70 2.14
CA ALA A 411 -14.62 24.32 3.52
C ALA A 411 -13.10 24.32 3.77
N ASN A 412 -12.63 25.16 4.69
CA ASN A 412 -11.21 25.28 5.11
C ASN A 412 -10.21 25.68 3.98
N PRO A 413 -10.46 26.77 3.23
CA PRO A 413 -9.64 27.15 2.06
C PRO A 413 -8.16 27.37 2.41
N GLU A 414 -7.87 27.96 3.57
CA GLU A 414 -6.49 28.20 4.02
C GLU A 414 -5.77 26.91 4.44
N VAL A 415 -6.49 25.93 4.97
CA VAL A 415 -5.91 24.61 5.27
C VAL A 415 -5.56 23.89 3.97
N PHE A 416 -6.45 23.94 2.97
CA PHE A 416 -6.18 23.39 1.65
C PHE A 416 -4.97 24.04 0.99
N LYS A 417 -4.90 25.37 0.95
CA LYS A 417 -3.75 26.08 0.38
C LYS A 417 -2.45 25.68 1.06
N ARG A 418 -2.45 25.57 2.39
CA ARG A 418 -1.27 25.14 3.16
C ARG A 418 -0.87 23.71 2.81
N MET A 419 -1.80 22.77 2.84
CA MET A 419 -1.52 21.35 2.57
C MET A 419 -1.23 21.07 1.09
N MET A 420 -1.58 21.97 0.18
CA MET A 420 -1.20 21.88 -1.23
C MET A 420 0.11 22.63 -1.55
N GLY A 421 0.74 23.27 -0.56
CA GLY A 421 1.99 24.00 -0.73
C GLY A 421 1.87 25.26 -1.58
N VAL A 422 0.73 25.94 -1.51
CA VAL A 422 0.39 27.19 -2.23
C VAL A 422 0.00 28.36 -1.32
N ALA A 423 0.08 28.18 0.00
CA ALA A 423 -0.18 29.24 0.99
C ALA A 423 1.00 30.21 1.15
#